data_AF-A0A087A9Q8-F1
#
_entry.id   AF-A0A087A9Q8-F1
#
_cell.length_a   1.000
_cell.length_b   1.000
_cell.length_c   1.000
_cell.angle_alpha   90.00
_cell.angle_beta   90.00
_cell.angle_gamma   90.00
#
_symmetry.space_group_name_H-M   'P 1'
#
loop_
_entity.id
_entity.type
_entity.pdbx_description
1 polymer ?
#
loop_
_entity_poly.entity_id
_entity_poly.type
_entity_poly.pdbx_seq_one_letter_code
_entity_poly.pdbx_strand_id
1 'polypeptide(L)'
;MCTKRVRALERAGSYDIIILGRVTARHPQSSVDALRSTWAHAWKYMTRLGTDPMETMAIDYDPKVRLVEMIAFDAGNGSMIMYHANNAQKKFLRELGLSERDIRRLIGGDDIMDPITTADGTVVTEKMLDQWPADVEHGVYHGSPGKVVTRRRFGRPRTYAEPMDTVTLRVTADTLHEAEQLANHDNVSRATMLRELLDLGLKEKRRRMTA
;
A
#
# COMPACT_ATOMS: atom_id res chain seq x y z
N MET A 1 -13.08 -23.98 -27.12
CA MET A 1 -12.24 -23.96 -25.90
C MET A 1 -11.55 -22.61 -25.82
N CYS A 2 -11.96 -21.73 -24.90
CA CYS A 2 -11.34 -20.41 -24.72
C CYS A 2 -10.92 -20.28 -23.26
N THR A 3 -9.65 -20.53 -22.98
CA THR A 3 -9.03 -20.33 -21.66
C THR A 3 -8.92 -18.84 -21.39
N LYS A 4 -9.89 -18.27 -20.65
CA LYS A 4 -9.81 -16.91 -20.10
C LYS A 4 -8.71 -16.87 -19.04
N ARG A 5 -7.50 -16.44 -19.42
CA ARG A 5 -6.46 -16.05 -18.46
C ARG A 5 -6.89 -14.76 -17.78
N VAL A 6 -7.27 -14.86 -16.51
CA VAL A 6 -7.46 -13.72 -15.61
C VAL A 6 -6.09 -13.10 -15.36
N ARG A 7 -5.86 -11.87 -15.82
CA ARG A 7 -4.72 -11.06 -15.39
C ARG A 7 -5.13 -10.26 -14.17
N ALA A 8 -4.59 -10.61 -13.01
CA ALA A 8 -4.50 -9.65 -11.91
C ALA A 8 -3.54 -8.54 -12.37
N LEU A 9 -4.04 -7.33 -12.59
CA LEU A 9 -3.19 -6.18 -12.87
C LEU A 9 -2.56 -5.75 -11.53
N GLU A 10 -1.25 -5.98 -11.40
CA GLU A 10 -0.45 -5.38 -10.33
C GLU A 10 -0.32 -3.88 -10.61
N ARG A 11 -0.96 -3.07 -9.76
CA ARG A 11 -0.91 -1.60 -9.64
C ARG A 11 -1.42 -0.82 -10.86
N ALA A 12 -2.66 -0.37 -10.74
CA ALA A 12 -3.04 0.93 -11.25
C ALA A 12 -2.12 1.99 -10.60
N GLY A 13 -1.42 2.80 -11.40
CA GLY A 13 -0.67 3.96 -10.90
C GLY A 13 -1.59 4.90 -10.12
N SER A 14 -1.03 5.93 -9.50
CA SER A 14 -1.79 7.00 -8.82
C SER A 14 -2.67 7.76 -9.81
N TYR A 15 -3.73 7.15 -10.32
CA TYR A 15 -4.74 7.82 -11.13
C TYR A 15 -5.51 8.76 -10.21
N ASP A 16 -5.61 10.03 -10.60
CA ASP A 16 -6.51 10.94 -9.93
C ASP A 16 -7.94 10.42 -10.11
N ILE A 17 -8.69 10.32 -9.01
CA ILE A 17 -10.03 9.74 -8.99
C ILE A 17 -11.06 10.87 -8.88
N ILE A 18 -11.88 11.01 -9.91
CA ILE A 18 -13.00 11.95 -9.95
C ILE A 18 -14.23 11.21 -9.43
N ILE A 19 -14.78 11.65 -8.30
CA ILE A 19 -15.98 11.03 -7.71
C ILE A 19 -17.19 11.81 -8.19
N LEU A 20 -18.10 11.12 -8.90
CA LEU A 20 -19.34 11.74 -9.33
C LEU A 20 -20.21 12.10 -8.11
N GLY A 21 -20.76 13.31 -8.07
CA GLY A 21 -21.55 13.80 -6.93
C GLY A 21 -22.75 12.91 -6.57
N ARG A 22 -23.26 12.11 -7.53
CA ARG A 22 -24.30 11.10 -7.30
C ARG A 22 -23.91 10.01 -6.28
N VAL A 23 -22.61 9.75 -6.11
CA VAL A 23 -22.10 8.70 -5.23
C VAL A 23 -22.34 9.09 -3.78
N THR A 24 -21.89 10.27 -3.37
CA THR A 24 -22.09 10.78 -2.00
C THR A 24 -23.55 11.19 -1.75
N ALA A 25 -24.30 11.59 -2.77
CA ALA A 25 -25.74 11.81 -2.64
C ALA A 25 -26.52 10.53 -2.30
N ARG A 26 -26.10 9.37 -2.83
CA ARG A 26 -26.70 8.05 -2.54
C ARG A 26 -26.15 7.39 -1.29
N HIS A 27 -24.92 7.73 -0.92
CA HIS A 27 -24.20 7.16 0.21
C HIS A 27 -23.68 8.29 1.11
N PRO A 28 -24.58 9.04 1.79
CA PRO A 28 -24.21 10.20 2.61
C PRO A 28 -23.34 9.82 3.81
N GLN A 29 -23.30 8.54 4.16
CA GLN A 29 -22.42 8.03 5.18
C GLN A 29 -20.93 8.08 4.79
N SER A 30 -20.60 8.31 3.51
CA SER A 30 -19.25 8.39 2.97
C SER A 30 -18.95 9.79 2.44
N SER A 31 -17.80 10.36 2.83
CA SER A 31 -17.32 11.63 2.28
C SER A 31 -16.47 11.42 1.02
N VAL A 32 -16.32 12.46 0.21
CA VAL A 32 -15.43 12.46 -0.97
C VAL A 32 -14.00 12.12 -0.56
N ASP A 33 -13.48 12.72 0.50
CA ASP A 33 -12.11 12.48 0.98
C ASP A 33 -11.91 11.06 1.47
N ALA A 34 -12.90 10.49 2.18
CA ALA A 34 -12.86 9.10 2.59
C ALA A 34 -12.79 8.18 1.36
N LEU A 35 -13.64 8.40 0.35
CA LEU A 35 -13.63 7.60 -0.87
C LEU A 35 -12.35 7.77 -1.70
N ARG A 36 -11.77 8.97 -1.76
CA ARG A 36 -10.45 9.20 -2.39
C ARG A 36 -9.37 8.41 -1.67
N SER A 37 -9.36 8.47 -0.34
CA SER A 37 -8.40 7.74 0.48
C SER A 37 -8.56 6.23 0.33
N THR A 38 -9.79 5.70 0.47
CA THR A 38 -10.13 4.28 0.27
C THR A 38 -9.75 3.80 -1.12
N TRP A 39 -10.00 4.62 -2.16
CA TRP A 39 -9.55 4.29 -3.52
C TRP A 39 -8.04 4.23 -3.65
N ALA A 40 -7.30 5.18 -3.06
CA ALA A 40 -5.85 5.22 -3.14
C ALA A 40 -5.16 4.08 -2.36
N HIS A 41 -5.83 3.53 -1.35
CA HIS A 41 -5.29 2.48 -0.47
C HIS A 41 -5.83 1.09 -0.77
N ALA A 42 -6.74 0.97 -1.75
CA ALA A 42 -7.46 -0.27 -1.98
C ALA A 42 -6.53 -1.48 -2.10
N TRP A 43 -6.71 -2.42 -1.18
CA TRP A 43 -5.86 -3.60 -1.10
C TRP A 43 -6.10 -4.61 -2.24
N LYS A 44 -7.20 -4.46 -3.01
CA LYS A 44 -7.54 -5.34 -4.13
C LYS A 44 -8.32 -4.60 -5.21
N TYR A 45 -7.92 -4.83 -6.46
CA TYR A 45 -8.59 -4.33 -7.67
C TYR A 45 -8.86 -5.45 -8.66
N MET A 46 -9.80 -5.22 -9.57
CA MET A 46 -10.02 -6.04 -10.76
C MET A 46 -10.61 -5.18 -11.87
N THR A 47 -10.08 -5.29 -13.09
CA THR A 47 -10.75 -4.74 -14.27
C THR A 47 -11.80 -5.73 -14.76
N ARG A 48 -13.06 -5.28 -14.86
CA ARG A 48 -14.14 -6.03 -15.49
C ARG A 48 -13.92 -6.04 -16.99
N LEU A 49 -13.79 -7.23 -17.55
CA LEU A 49 -13.70 -7.42 -18.99
C LEU A 49 -15.11 -7.46 -19.60
N GLY A 50 -15.30 -6.78 -20.72
CA GLY A 50 -16.57 -6.79 -21.46
C GLY A 50 -17.56 -5.69 -21.08
N THR A 51 -17.15 -4.71 -20.28
CA THR A 51 -17.89 -3.44 -20.13
C THR A 51 -17.32 -2.38 -21.08
N ASP A 52 -18.17 -1.44 -21.49
CA ASP A 52 -17.76 -0.27 -22.29
C ASP A 52 -18.36 0.99 -21.64
N PRO A 53 -17.54 1.85 -21.00
CA PRO A 53 -16.09 1.75 -20.86
C PRO A 53 -15.64 0.61 -19.93
N MET A 54 -14.36 0.25 -19.99
CA MET A 54 -13.79 -0.75 -19.07
C MET A 54 -13.89 -0.28 -17.62
N GLU A 55 -14.52 -1.10 -16.78
CA GLU A 55 -14.70 -0.78 -15.37
C GLU A 55 -13.59 -1.41 -14.54
N THR A 56 -13.14 -0.70 -13.52
CA THR A 56 -12.25 -1.17 -12.47
C THR A 56 -13.02 -1.22 -11.16
N MET A 57 -13.13 -2.42 -10.61
CA MET A 57 -13.64 -2.71 -9.28
C MET A 57 -12.52 -2.60 -8.25
N ALA A 58 -12.84 -2.11 -7.07
CA ALA A 58 -11.93 -2.04 -5.93
C ALA A 58 -12.67 -2.29 -4.61
N ILE A 59 -11.94 -2.76 -3.60
CA ILE A 59 -12.40 -2.79 -2.20
C ILE A 59 -11.36 -2.22 -1.26
N ASP A 60 -11.80 -1.58 -0.18
CA ASP A 60 -10.98 -1.32 1.00
C ASP A 60 -11.84 -0.97 2.21
N TYR A 61 -11.22 -0.85 3.38
CA TYR A 61 -11.86 -0.24 4.54
C TYR A 61 -11.79 1.29 4.46
N ASP A 62 -12.90 1.94 4.79
CA ASP A 62 -12.90 3.38 5.00
C ASP A 62 -12.34 3.76 6.39
N PRO A 63 -12.11 5.06 6.69
CA PRO A 63 -11.63 5.48 8.00
C PRO A 63 -12.54 5.12 9.18
N LYS A 64 -13.78 4.68 8.91
CA LYS A 64 -14.74 4.20 9.91
C LYS A 64 -14.77 2.67 9.97
N VAL A 65 -13.78 2.00 9.38
CA VAL A 65 -13.59 0.53 9.37
C VAL A 65 -14.75 -0.21 8.69
N ARG A 66 -15.44 0.45 7.75
CA ARG A 66 -16.46 -0.20 6.92
C ARG A 66 -15.79 -0.69 5.64
N LEU A 67 -16.01 -1.95 5.28
CA LEU A 67 -15.55 -2.45 3.98
C LEU A 67 -16.40 -1.82 2.87
N VAL A 68 -15.77 -1.11 1.95
CA VAL A 68 -16.39 -0.38 0.85
C VAL A 68 -16.07 -1.06 -0.47
N GLU A 69 -17.10 -1.34 -1.27
CA GLU A 69 -16.98 -1.67 -2.69
C GLU A 69 -16.98 -0.39 -3.53
N MET A 70 -16.12 -0.29 -4.54
CA MET A 70 -15.98 0.86 -5.42
C MET A 70 -15.90 0.41 -6.87
N ILE A 71 -16.51 1.17 -7.80
CA ILE A 71 -16.37 0.97 -9.24
C ILE A 71 -16.08 2.31 -9.91
N ALA A 72 -15.05 2.32 -10.75
CA ALA A 72 -14.67 3.45 -11.57
C ALA A 72 -14.35 3.00 -13.00
N PHE A 73 -14.39 3.90 -13.98
CA PHE A 73 -13.89 3.64 -15.33
C PHE A 73 -12.82 4.66 -15.72
N ASP A 74 -11.96 4.31 -16.68
CA ASP A 74 -10.93 5.21 -17.20
C ASP A 74 -11.56 6.25 -18.13
N ALA A 75 -11.28 7.53 -17.87
CA ALA A 75 -11.72 8.65 -18.70
C ALA A 75 -10.87 8.86 -19.96
N GLY A 76 -9.80 8.08 -20.14
CA GLY A 76 -8.88 8.13 -21.29
C GLY A 76 -7.82 9.22 -21.20
N ASN A 77 -7.79 10.00 -20.12
CA ASN A 77 -6.84 11.09 -19.86
C ASN A 77 -5.95 10.84 -18.63
N GLY A 78 -5.93 9.60 -18.12
CA GLY A 78 -5.23 9.27 -16.87
C GLY A 78 -5.99 9.64 -15.61
N SER A 79 -7.27 10.02 -15.70
CA SER A 79 -8.18 10.10 -14.57
C SER A 79 -9.15 8.92 -14.57
N MET A 80 -9.49 8.44 -13.37
CA MET A 80 -10.55 7.46 -13.16
C MET A 80 -11.82 8.19 -12.74
N ILE A 81 -12.99 7.74 -13.19
CA ILE A 81 -14.29 8.30 -12.80
C ILE A 81 -15.05 7.27 -11.95
N MET A 82 -15.15 7.52 -10.64
CA MET A 82 -15.95 6.70 -9.73
C MET A 82 -17.43 7.07 -9.83
N TYR A 83 -18.25 6.09 -10.21
CA TYR A 83 -19.69 6.26 -10.32
C TYR A 83 -20.49 5.41 -9.32
N HIS A 84 -19.82 4.48 -8.63
CA HIS A 84 -20.40 3.63 -7.59
C HIS A 84 -19.44 3.47 -6.41
N ALA A 85 -19.96 3.62 -5.20
CA ALA A 85 -19.31 3.18 -3.97
C ALA A 85 -20.37 2.84 -2.94
N ASN A 86 -20.24 1.74 -2.20
CA ASN A 86 -21.16 1.37 -1.13
C ASN A 86 -20.49 0.42 -0.12
N ASN A 87 -21.18 0.04 0.95
CA ASN A 87 -20.74 -1.08 1.78
C ASN A 87 -20.63 -2.35 0.92
N ALA A 88 -19.53 -3.08 1.09
CA ALA A 88 -19.21 -4.24 0.28
C ALA A 88 -20.25 -5.36 0.45
N GLN A 89 -20.75 -5.86 -0.68
CA GLN A 89 -21.72 -6.95 -0.72
C GLN A 89 -21.06 -8.28 -1.10
N LYS A 90 -21.60 -9.40 -0.59
CA LYS A 90 -21.10 -10.75 -0.88
C LYS A 90 -20.94 -11.01 -2.38
N LYS A 91 -21.89 -10.55 -3.21
CA LYS A 91 -21.84 -10.72 -4.68
C LYS A 91 -20.63 -10.02 -5.32
N PHE A 92 -20.30 -8.83 -4.83
CA PHE A 92 -19.19 -8.02 -5.34
C PHE A 92 -17.85 -8.66 -4.96
N LEU A 93 -17.74 -9.15 -3.72
CA LEU A 93 -16.56 -9.87 -3.25
C LEU A 93 -16.33 -11.19 -4.02
N ARG A 94 -17.42 -11.93 -4.32
CA ARG A 94 -17.34 -13.12 -5.18
C ARG A 94 -16.83 -12.77 -6.58
N GLU A 95 -17.35 -11.70 -7.17
CA GLU A 95 -16.91 -11.24 -8.49
C GLU A 95 -15.44 -10.83 -8.50
N LEU A 96 -14.95 -10.20 -7.42
CA LEU A 96 -13.52 -9.93 -7.20
C LEU A 96 -12.66 -11.19 -7.00
N GLY A 97 -13.26 -12.38 -6.97
CA GLY A 97 -12.55 -13.64 -6.81
C GLY A 97 -12.10 -13.93 -5.38
N LEU A 98 -12.81 -13.40 -4.37
CA LEU A 98 -12.61 -13.82 -2.99
C LEU A 98 -13.33 -15.15 -2.73
N SER A 99 -12.70 -16.03 -1.94
CA SER A 99 -13.31 -17.31 -1.56
C SER A 99 -14.44 -17.09 -0.54
N GLU A 100 -15.35 -18.06 -0.40
CA GLU A 100 -16.37 -18.02 0.67
C GLU A 100 -15.76 -17.90 2.06
N ARG A 101 -14.57 -18.46 2.28
CA ARG A 101 -13.82 -18.30 3.53
C ARG A 101 -13.41 -16.85 3.76
N ASP A 102 -12.84 -16.20 2.74
CA ASP A 102 -12.43 -14.80 2.82
C ASP A 102 -13.62 -13.88 3.02
N ILE A 103 -14.74 -14.15 2.32
CA ILE A 103 -15.98 -13.37 2.44
C ILE A 103 -16.56 -13.48 3.85
N ARG A 104 -16.59 -14.68 4.44
CA ARG A 104 -17.02 -14.87 5.83
C ARG A 104 -16.13 -14.08 6.79
N ARG A 105 -14.81 -14.13 6.62
CA ARG A 105 -13.88 -13.35 7.45
C ARG A 105 -14.10 -11.84 7.34
N LEU A 106 -14.43 -11.35 6.15
CA LEU A 106 -14.53 -9.91 5.88
C LEU A 106 -15.87 -9.27 6.27
N ILE A 107 -16.97 -9.99 6.04
CA ILE A 107 -18.34 -9.46 6.22
C ILE A 107 -19.34 -10.47 6.77
N GLY A 108 -18.92 -11.71 7.05
CA GLY A 108 -19.75 -12.68 7.74
C GLY A 108 -19.76 -12.34 9.21
N GLY A 109 -20.86 -11.77 9.70
CA GLY A 109 -21.09 -11.62 11.13
C GLY A 109 -21.06 -13.00 11.78
N ASP A 110 -19.97 -13.26 12.48
CA ASP A 110 -19.80 -14.10 13.67
C ASP A 110 -18.32 -13.97 14.08
N ASP A 111 -18.08 -13.83 15.39
CA ASP A 111 -16.79 -13.63 16.06
C ASP A 111 -15.71 -14.66 15.69
N ILE A 112 -15.10 -14.52 14.51
CA ILE A 112 -13.88 -15.23 14.15
C ILE A 112 -12.88 -14.22 13.62
N MET A 113 -12.49 -13.26 14.48
CA MET A 113 -11.09 -12.84 14.46
C MET A 113 -10.31 -14.06 14.91
N ASP A 114 -9.66 -14.76 13.97
CA ASP A 114 -8.66 -15.77 14.34
C ASP A 114 -7.73 -15.11 15.38
N PRO A 115 -7.57 -15.68 16.58
CA PRO A 115 -6.76 -15.07 17.62
C PRO A 115 -5.38 -14.75 17.07
N ILE A 116 -4.93 -13.49 17.25
CA ILE A 116 -3.59 -13.10 16.83
C ILE A 116 -2.63 -14.00 17.59
N THR A 117 -1.89 -14.84 16.86
CA THR A 117 -1.00 -15.82 17.45
C THR A 117 0.43 -15.45 17.07
N THR A 118 1.32 -15.33 18.05
CA THR A 118 2.75 -15.08 17.83
C THR A 118 3.43 -16.30 17.21
N ALA A 119 4.67 -16.14 16.73
CA ALA A 119 5.41 -17.20 16.04
C ALA A 119 5.68 -18.45 16.91
N ASP A 120 5.64 -18.30 18.23
CA ASP A 120 5.76 -19.38 19.22
C ASP A 120 4.41 -20.02 19.61
N GLY A 121 3.31 -19.59 19.01
CA GLY A 121 1.97 -20.12 19.28
C GLY A 121 1.21 -19.42 20.41
N THR A 122 1.75 -18.35 21.00
CA THR A 122 1.04 -17.60 22.06
C THR A 122 -0.11 -16.78 21.46
N VAL A 123 -1.31 -16.95 22.02
CA VAL A 123 -2.47 -16.13 21.66
C VAL A 123 -2.34 -14.76 22.33
N VAL A 124 -2.27 -13.70 21.52
CA VAL A 124 -2.25 -12.32 21.96
C VAL A 124 -3.64 -11.95 22.47
N THR A 125 -3.71 -11.61 23.76
CA THR A 125 -4.94 -11.20 24.44
C THR A 125 -5.05 -9.68 24.50
N GLU A 126 -6.26 -9.14 24.71
CA GLU A 126 -6.47 -7.70 24.91
C GLU A 126 -5.63 -7.16 26.07
N LYS A 127 -5.57 -7.90 27.19
CA LYS A 127 -4.73 -7.54 28.34
C LYS A 127 -3.25 -7.40 27.99
N MET A 128 -2.74 -8.23 27.06
CA MET A 128 -1.36 -8.09 26.57
C MET A 128 -1.22 -6.82 25.74
N LEU A 129 -2.18 -6.54 24.86
CA LEU A 129 -2.19 -5.31 24.05
C LEU A 129 -2.25 -4.04 24.91
N ASP A 130 -2.96 -4.07 26.03
CA ASP A 130 -3.03 -2.94 26.97
C ASP A 130 -1.73 -2.73 27.76
N GLN A 131 -0.99 -3.80 28.03
CA GLN A 131 0.25 -3.76 28.81
C GLN A 131 1.47 -3.37 27.95
N TRP A 132 1.49 -3.78 26.68
CA TRP A 132 2.63 -3.58 25.80
C TRP A 132 3.08 -2.13 25.59
N PRO A 133 2.22 -1.10 25.58
CA PRO A 133 2.66 0.29 25.54
C PRO A 133 3.60 0.65 26.69
N ALA A 134 3.25 0.26 27.93
CA ALA A 134 4.10 0.50 29.09
C ALA A 134 5.41 -0.29 28.98
N ASP A 135 5.36 -1.53 28.52
CA ASP A 135 6.55 -2.36 28.36
C ASP A 135 7.54 -1.77 27.34
N VAL A 136 7.03 -1.21 26.24
CA VAL A 136 7.83 -0.51 25.22
C VAL A 136 8.50 0.74 25.79
N GLU A 137 7.80 1.52 26.62
CA GLU A 137 8.39 2.68 27.32
C GLU A 137 9.56 2.28 28.24
N HIS A 138 9.54 1.05 28.75
CA HIS A 138 10.62 0.46 29.56
C HIS A 138 11.64 -0.34 28.72
N GLY A 139 11.58 -0.27 27.39
CA GLY A 139 12.51 -0.93 26.48
C GLY A 139 12.28 -2.43 26.31
N VAL A 140 11.14 -2.95 26.74
CA VAL A 140 10.75 -4.35 26.61
C VAL A 140 9.85 -4.51 25.39
N TYR A 141 10.29 -5.31 24.42
CA TYR A 141 9.57 -5.54 23.17
C TYR A 141 9.14 -7.01 23.09
N HIS A 142 7.83 -7.24 23.10
CA HIS A 142 7.27 -8.59 23.05
C HIS A 142 7.23 -9.11 21.62
N GLY A 143 8.14 -10.04 21.32
CA GLY A 143 8.27 -10.71 20.03
C GLY A 143 9.70 -11.12 19.75
N SER A 144 9.91 -12.27 19.10
CA SER A 144 11.23 -12.65 18.62
C SER A 144 11.56 -11.85 17.35
N PRO A 145 12.79 -11.32 17.17
CA PRO A 145 13.27 -10.81 15.89
C PRO A 145 13.33 -11.93 14.84
N GLY A 146 12.19 -12.24 14.23
CA GLY A 146 12.09 -13.15 13.09
C GLY A 146 12.41 -12.41 11.80
N LYS A 147 13.13 -13.05 10.88
CA LYS A 147 13.28 -12.57 9.50
C LYS A 147 11.87 -12.55 8.88
N VAL A 148 11.29 -11.36 8.72
CA VAL A 148 9.98 -11.17 8.07
C VAL A 148 10.12 -11.57 6.60
N VAL A 149 9.91 -12.85 6.28
CA VAL A 149 9.77 -13.33 4.91
C VAL A 149 8.29 -13.31 4.57
N THR A 150 7.81 -12.15 4.14
CA THR A 150 6.46 -12.05 3.59
C THR A 150 6.46 -12.67 2.19
N ARG A 151 5.61 -13.67 1.94
CA ARG A 151 5.41 -14.26 0.58
C ARG A 151 4.89 -13.23 -0.43
N ARG A 152 4.43 -12.07 0.03
CA ARG A 152 4.01 -10.90 -0.75
C ARG A 152 4.57 -9.65 -0.11
N ARG A 153 5.10 -8.71 -0.89
CA ARG A 153 5.71 -7.47 -0.41
C ARG A 153 4.68 -6.60 0.33
N PHE A 154 4.45 -6.86 1.62
CA PHE A 154 3.76 -5.94 2.51
C PHE A 154 4.79 -4.93 3.00
N GLY A 155 4.91 -3.85 2.23
CA GLY A 155 5.67 -2.66 2.57
C GLY A 155 5.09 -1.49 1.79
N ARG A 156 5.26 -0.28 2.33
CA ARG A 156 4.85 0.97 1.65
C ARG A 156 5.27 0.89 0.17
N PRO A 157 4.39 1.18 -0.79
CA PRO A 157 4.76 1.18 -2.20
C PRO A 157 6.07 1.94 -2.41
N ARG A 158 7.03 1.32 -3.11
CA ARG A 158 8.27 2.00 -3.51
C ARG A 158 7.87 3.25 -4.29
N THR A 159 8.18 4.43 -3.77
CA THR A 159 7.83 5.75 -4.32
C THR A 159 8.73 6.18 -5.48
N TYR A 160 9.58 5.29 -5.97
CA TYR A 160 10.61 5.63 -6.95
C TYR A 160 10.36 4.87 -8.26
N ALA A 161 10.55 5.56 -9.39
CA ALA A 161 10.28 5.04 -10.73
C ALA A 161 11.27 3.91 -11.14
N GLU A 162 12.49 3.95 -10.61
CA GLU A 162 13.55 2.99 -10.94
C GLU A 162 13.69 1.88 -9.88
N PRO A 163 14.08 0.66 -10.28
CA PRO A 163 14.38 -0.41 -9.34
C PRO A 163 15.65 -0.06 -8.55
N MET A 164 15.46 0.36 -7.30
CA MET A 164 16.56 0.63 -6.36
C MET A 164 16.64 -0.41 -5.24
N ASP A 165 17.85 -0.63 -4.74
CA ASP A 165 18.14 -1.41 -3.53
C ASP A 165 18.50 -0.50 -2.36
N THR A 166 18.18 -0.95 -1.14
CA THR A 166 18.46 -0.19 0.08
C THR A 166 19.87 -0.49 0.57
N VAL A 167 20.66 0.56 0.81
CA VAL A 167 21.96 0.48 1.47
C VAL A 167 21.95 1.35 2.72
N THR A 168 22.43 0.81 3.84
CA THR A 168 22.65 1.57 5.07
C THR A 168 24.13 1.94 5.17
N LEU A 169 24.44 3.23 5.23
CA LEU A 169 25.80 3.75 5.32
C LEU A 169 26.00 4.45 6.67
N ARG A 170 27.20 4.32 7.23
CA ARG A 170 27.67 5.16 8.33
C ARG A 170 28.70 6.13 7.79
N VAL A 171 28.46 7.41 7.97
CA VAL A 171 29.35 8.51 7.59
C VAL A 171 29.59 9.40 8.80
N THR A 172 30.64 10.23 8.75
CA THR A 172 30.87 11.23 9.80
C THR A 172 29.81 12.34 9.73
N ALA A 173 29.66 13.08 10.83
CA ALA A 173 28.76 14.24 10.87
C ALA A 173 29.15 15.29 9.82
N ASP A 174 30.45 15.54 9.66
CA ASP A 174 30.97 16.53 8.71
C ASP A 174 30.63 16.15 7.26
N THR A 175 30.86 14.89 6.87
CA THR A 175 30.51 14.40 5.53
C THR A 175 29.01 14.49 5.26
N LEU A 176 28.18 14.21 6.26
CA LEU A 176 26.73 14.34 6.12
C LEU A 176 26.34 15.82 5.96
N HIS A 177 26.94 16.71 6.73
CA HIS A 177 26.67 18.14 6.68
C HIS A 177 27.08 18.75 5.32
N GLU A 178 28.25 18.40 4.79
CA GLU A 178 28.69 18.82 3.46
C GLU A 178 27.73 18.35 2.37
N ALA A 179 27.30 17.08 2.42
CA ALA A 179 26.33 16.56 1.45
C ALA A 179 24.97 17.27 1.53
N GLU A 180 24.53 17.72 2.71
CA GLU A 180 23.31 18.52 2.87
C GLU A 180 23.46 19.94 2.31
N GLN A 181 24.61 20.58 2.50
CA GLN A 181 24.89 21.89 1.91
C GLN A 181 24.86 21.83 0.38
N LEU A 182 25.48 20.79 -0.21
CA LEU A 182 25.45 20.56 -1.66
C LEU A 182 24.02 20.29 -2.14
N ALA A 183 23.25 19.46 -1.43
CA ALA A 183 21.86 19.19 -1.79
C ALA A 183 21.00 20.46 -1.80
N ASN A 184 21.19 21.34 -0.82
CA ASN A 184 20.50 22.62 -0.73
C ASN A 184 20.93 23.57 -1.86
N HIS A 185 22.23 23.63 -2.16
CA HIS A 185 22.77 24.45 -3.25
C HIS A 185 22.17 24.03 -4.61
N ASP A 186 22.09 22.73 -4.88
CA ASP A 186 21.59 22.19 -6.14
C ASP A 186 20.06 22.01 -6.17
N ASN A 187 19.37 22.39 -5.09
CA ASN A 187 17.92 22.27 -4.91
C ASN A 187 17.40 20.84 -5.16
N VAL A 188 18.12 19.83 -4.68
CA VAL A 188 17.76 18.41 -4.76
C VAL A 188 17.58 17.80 -3.37
N SER A 189 16.89 16.66 -3.29
CA SER A 189 16.76 15.95 -2.02
C SER A 189 18.10 15.37 -1.56
N ARG A 190 18.29 15.27 -0.24
CA ARG A 190 19.47 14.61 0.37
C ARG A 190 19.75 13.23 -0.23
N ALA A 191 18.70 12.43 -0.46
CA ALA A 191 18.83 11.11 -1.06
C ALA A 191 19.26 11.13 -2.53
N THR A 192 18.97 12.21 -3.26
CA THR A 192 19.45 12.42 -4.64
C THR A 192 20.93 12.79 -4.64
N MET A 193 21.31 13.77 -3.82
CA MET A 193 22.71 14.18 -3.67
C MET A 193 23.61 13.01 -3.24
N LEU A 194 23.20 12.22 -2.25
CA LEU A 194 23.98 11.05 -1.81
C LEU A 194 24.15 10.00 -2.91
N ARG A 195 23.16 9.81 -3.79
CA ARG A 195 23.29 8.90 -4.94
C ARG A 195 24.30 9.43 -5.96
N GLU A 196 24.24 10.71 -6.28
CA GLU A 196 25.18 11.36 -7.20
C GLU A 196 26.62 11.29 -6.69
N LEU A 197 26.84 11.57 -5.40
CA LEU A 197 28.15 11.44 -4.76
C LEU A 197 28.67 10.01 -4.78
N LEU A 198 27.82 9.00 -4.56
CA LEU A 198 28.20 7.60 -4.68
C LEU A 198 28.60 7.24 -6.12
N ASP A 199 27.85 7.68 -7.12
CA ASP A 199 28.16 7.44 -8.54
C ASP A 199 29.49 8.11 -8.95
N LEU A 200 29.74 9.33 -8.49
CA LEU A 200 31.01 10.02 -8.68
C LEU A 200 32.17 9.27 -8.01
N GLY A 201 31.98 8.80 -6.77
CA GLY A 201 32.97 8.00 -6.05
C GLY A 201 33.30 6.68 -6.77
N LEU A 202 32.29 6.00 -7.32
CA LEU A 202 32.48 4.78 -8.11
C LEU A 202 33.25 5.05 -9.40
N LYS A 203 32.94 6.13 -10.13
CA LYS A 203 33.67 6.53 -11.34
C LYS A 203 35.13 6.82 -11.04
N GLU A 204 35.39 7.59 -9.98
CA GLU A 204 36.76 7.94 -9.57
C GLU A 204 37.55 6.71 -9.14
N LYS A 205 36.91 5.79 -8.38
CA LYS A 205 37.56 4.54 -7.98
C LYS A 205 37.92 3.67 -9.19
N ARG A 206 37.04 3.54 -10.18
CA ARG A 206 37.32 2.82 -11.43
C ARG A 206 38.50 3.46 -12.19
N ARG A 207 38.51 4.78 -12.33
CA ARG A 207 39.60 5.53 -13.00
C ARG A 207 40.96 5.20 -12.38
N ARG A 208 41.04 5.17 -11.04
CA ARG A 208 42.27 4.85 -10.30
C ARG A 208 42.68 3.38 -10.35
N MET A 209 41.78 2.48 -10.71
CA MET A 209 42.11 1.05 -10.88
C MET A 209 42.61 0.72 -12.28
N THR A 210 42.28 1.55 -13.26
CA THR A 210 42.70 1.41 -14.66
C THR A 210 43.93 2.23 -15.04
N ALA A 211 44.41 3.08 -14.13
CA ALA A 211 45.64 3.86 -14.24
C ALA A 211 46.76 3.20 -13.45
#